data_AF-A0A930YRY0-F1
#
_entry.id   AF-A0A930YRY0-F1
#
_cell.length_a   1.000
_cell.length_b   1.000
_cell.length_c   1.000
_cell.angle_alpha   90.00
_cell.angle_beta   90.00
_cell.angle_gamma   90.00
#
_symmetry.space_group_name_H-M   'P 1'
#
loop_
_entity.id
_entity.type
_entity.pdbx_description
1 polymer ?
#
loop_
_entity_poly.entity_id
_entity_poly.type
_entity_poly.pdbx_seq_one_letter_code
_entity_poly.pdbx_strand_id
1 'polypeptide(L)'
;MDSEKSKTTLNAALSNPRQDIAELDALEKKIFALRYSAEELSSFGPCLDPAKATEERGEALAILGEQMQALLVDPQVGALLDRLHENRAVLDETHRAQVKILRRDRAQLVDVPPEVQSNFVRLATEANDVWEKAKNADDWDLFAPYLDKLVAGQIDIARYRDAEKDPYDVLLNDFEHGSNRAFYDSFFTKIKDTIVPLVADCAASKHQPSTKPLEGSFDVDRQWNLAKDIVAMQGVDKDAFWLGKTEHPYTAGPGIGFVMVASHVYEDDLLSNVYSMLHENGHALYEQGVNW
;
A
#
# COMPACT_ATOMS: atom_id res chain seq x y z
N MET A 1 13.84 62.36 -0.62
CA MET A 1 13.20 61.33 0.21
C MET A 1 12.85 60.19 -0.71
N ASP A 2 13.50 59.07 -0.41
CA ASP A 2 13.14 57.68 -0.66
C ASP A 2 13.18 57.14 -2.09
N SER A 3 14.42 56.79 -2.44
CA SER A 3 14.72 55.62 -3.26
C SER A 3 14.37 54.34 -2.48
N GLU A 4 13.20 53.76 -2.71
CA GLU A 4 12.99 52.34 -2.40
C GLU A 4 13.28 51.51 -3.65
N LYS A 5 14.56 51.14 -3.75
CA LYS A 5 14.99 50.01 -4.56
C LYS A 5 14.21 48.80 -4.07
N SER A 6 13.24 48.36 -4.87
CA SER A 6 12.73 47.00 -4.83
C SER A 6 13.93 46.06 -4.88
N LYS A 7 14.29 45.50 -3.72
CA LYS A 7 15.23 44.38 -3.63
C LYS A 7 14.48 43.16 -4.13
N THR A 8 14.44 42.99 -5.44
CA THR A 8 14.31 41.68 -6.04
C THR A 8 15.45 40.85 -5.47
N THR A 9 15.14 39.91 -4.57
CA THR A 9 16.11 38.99 -4.00
C THR A 9 16.54 38.03 -5.11
N LEU A 10 17.49 38.49 -5.93
CA LEU A 10 18.23 37.70 -6.90
C LEU A 10 19.17 36.78 -6.11
N ASN A 11 18.63 35.69 -5.55
CA ASN A 11 19.41 34.53 -5.15
C ASN A 11 19.27 33.44 -6.24
N ALA A 12 19.59 33.82 -7.47
CA ALA A 12 19.97 32.87 -8.50
C ALA A 12 21.46 32.59 -8.34
N ALA A 13 21.81 31.31 -8.19
CA ALA A 13 23.14 30.72 -8.09
C ALA A 13 23.89 30.86 -6.76
N LEU A 14 23.60 29.93 -5.84
CA LEU A 14 24.60 29.09 -5.17
C LEU A 14 23.98 27.70 -4.94
N SER A 15 23.52 27.03 -6.01
CA SER A 15 23.16 25.61 -5.89
C SER A 15 24.45 24.87 -5.58
N ASN A 16 24.57 24.31 -4.37
CA ASN A 16 25.56 23.29 -4.09
C ASN A 16 24.85 21.97 -4.32
N PRO A 17 24.90 21.37 -5.53
CA PRO A 17 24.07 20.21 -5.84
C PRO A 17 24.43 19.02 -4.95
N ARG A 18 25.69 18.97 -4.47
CA ARG A 18 26.12 17.96 -3.50
C ARG A 18 25.42 18.11 -2.15
N GLN A 19 25.18 19.34 -1.71
CA GLN A 19 24.43 19.58 -0.48
C GLN A 19 22.96 19.26 -0.67
N ASP A 20 22.33 19.70 -1.77
CA ASP A 20 20.93 19.36 -2.05
C ASP A 20 20.72 17.83 -2.16
N ILE A 21 21.65 17.12 -2.80
CA ILE A 21 21.65 15.64 -2.85
C ILE A 21 21.77 15.04 -1.45
N ALA A 22 22.69 15.55 -0.61
CA ALA A 22 22.83 15.07 0.76
C ALA A 22 21.59 15.34 1.63
N GLU A 23 20.90 16.47 1.40
CA GLU A 23 19.63 16.78 2.06
C GLU A 23 18.50 15.84 1.59
N LEU A 24 18.46 15.50 0.29
CA LEU A 24 17.55 14.49 -0.25
C LEU A 24 17.80 13.11 0.37
N ASP A 25 19.06 12.66 0.44
CA ASP A 25 19.43 11.38 1.06
C ASP A 25 19.01 11.32 2.54
N ALA A 26 19.15 12.44 3.25
CA ALA A 26 18.74 12.53 4.64
C ALA A 26 17.20 12.49 4.79
N LEU A 27 16.45 13.09 3.85
CA LEU A 27 15.00 13.01 3.81
C LEU A 27 14.54 11.56 3.54
N GLU A 28 15.08 10.92 2.50
CA GLU A 28 14.77 9.53 2.13
C GLU A 28 15.03 8.57 3.30
N LYS A 29 16.16 8.71 4.01
CA LYS A 29 16.45 7.90 5.21
C LYS A 29 15.42 8.06 6.32
N LYS A 30 14.90 9.27 6.54
CA LYS A 30 13.86 9.52 7.55
C LYS A 30 12.52 8.92 7.12
N ILE A 31 12.14 9.12 5.85
CA ILE A 31 10.91 8.55 5.28
C ILE A 31 10.97 7.02 5.36
N PHE A 32 12.09 6.42 4.97
CA PHE A 32 12.33 4.99 5.11
C PHE A 32 12.10 4.50 6.55
N ALA A 33 12.71 5.15 7.55
CA ALA A 33 12.57 4.73 8.95
C ALA A 33 11.12 4.76 9.44
N LEU A 34 10.35 5.79 9.05
CA LEU A 34 8.94 5.93 9.40
C LEU A 34 8.07 4.88 8.67
N ARG A 35 8.30 4.68 7.37
CA ARG A 35 7.58 3.67 6.56
C ARG A 35 7.86 2.27 7.07
N TYR A 36 9.12 1.93 7.29
CA TYR A 36 9.53 0.64 7.84
C TYR A 36 8.78 0.33 9.16
N SER A 37 8.73 1.33 10.06
CA SER A 37 8.05 1.17 11.36
C SER A 37 6.54 1.04 11.22
N ALA A 38 5.91 1.85 10.37
CA ALA A 38 4.46 1.81 10.14
C ALA A 38 4.03 0.51 9.44
N GLU A 39 4.83 0.04 8.48
CA GLU A 39 4.59 -1.20 7.75
C GLU A 39 4.66 -2.41 8.69
N GLU A 40 5.67 -2.50 9.57
CA GLU A 40 5.72 -3.56 10.57
C GLU A 40 4.53 -3.53 11.54
N LEU A 41 4.19 -2.35 12.08
CA LEU A 41 3.07 -2.22 13.02
C LEU A 41 1.73 -2.61 12.38
N SER A 42 1.49 -2.17 11.15
CA SER A 42 0.25 -2.49 10.43
C SER A 42 0.21 -3.95 9.98
N SER A 43 1.34 -4.53 9.59
CA SER A 43 1.44 -5.91 9.13
C SER A 43 1.37 -6.91 10.26
N PHE A 44 2.03 -6.67 11.40
CA PHE A 44 1.98 -7.62 12.51
C PHE A 44 0.69 -7.58 13.30
N GLY A 45 0.02 -6.42 13.34
CA GLY A 45 -1.21 -6.22 14.11
C GLY A 45 -2.23 -7.34 13.89
N PRO A 46 -2.72 -7.56 12.64
CA PRO A 46 -3.68 -8.61 12.33
C PRO A 46 -3.21 -10.05 12.61
N CYS A 47 -1.91 -10.29 12.83
CA CYS A 47 -1.36 -11.61 13.11
C CYS A 47 -1.13 -11.89 14.60
N LEU A 48 -0.76 -10.86 15.36
CA LEU A 48 -0.17 -11.01 16.70
C LEU A 48 -0.87 -10.21 17.79
N ASP A 49 -1.54 -9.10 17.44
CA ASP A 49 -2.10 -8.20 18.44
C ASP A 49 -3.26 -8.88 19.19
N PRO A 50 -3.31 -8.77 20.53
CA PRO A 50 -4.53 -9.07 21.25
C PRO A 50 -5.60 -8.02 20.90
N ALA A 51 -6.87 -8.41 20.93
CA ALA A 51 -8.01 -7.56 20.55
C ALA A 51 -8.16 -6.22 21.29
N LYS A 52 -7.36 -5.95 22.33
CA LYS A 52 -7.34 -4.66 23.06
C LYS A 52 -6.28 -3.68 22.53
N ALA A 53 -5.35 -4.13 21.68
CA ALA A 53 -4.26 -3.30 21.17
C ALA A 53 -4.67 -2.41 19.98
N THR A 54 -5.85 -2.64 19.41
CA THR A 54 -6.36 -1.94 18.21
C THR A 54 -6.29 -0.42 18.31
N GLU A 55 -6.80 0.14 19.41
CA GLU A 55 -6.83 1.59 19.61
C GLU A 55 -5.42 2.16 19.76
N GLU A 56 -4.56 1.49 20.54
CA GLU A 56 -3.17 1.89 20.76
C GLU A 56 -2.35 1.83 19.46
N ARG A 57 -2.53 0.76 18.67
CA ARG A 57 -1.90 0.61 17.35
C ARG A 57 -2.41 1.66 16.36
N GLY A 58 -3.72 1.93 16.35
CA GLY A 58 -4.31 2.97 15.53
C GLY A 58 -3.73 4.35 15.82
N GLU A 59 -3.54 4.68 17.11
CA GLU A 59 -2.88 5.93 17.52
C GLU A 59 -1.41 5.98 17.10
N ALA A 60 -0.66 4.88 17.29
CA ALA A 60 0.73 4.81 16.88
C ALA A 60 0.90 5.01 15.37
N LEU A 61 0.09 4.33 14.55
CA LEU A 61 0.08 4.47 13.09
C LEU A 61 -0.31 5.89 12.66
N ALA A 62 -1.31 6.49 13.32
CA ALA A 62 -1.73 7.85 13.04
C ALA A 62 -0.59 8.86 13.30
N ILE A 63 0.11 8.75 14.44
CA ILE A 63 1.26 9.61 14.76
C ILE A 63 2.40 9.42 13.75
N LEU A 64 2.74 8.18 13.38
CA LEU A 64 3.78 7.92 12.37
C LEU A 64 3.41 8.54 11.01
N GLY A 65 2.13 8.41 10.61
CA GLY A 65 1.60 9.04 9.41
C GLY A 65 1.68 10.57 9.45
N GLU A 66 1.31 11.19 10.57
CA GLU A 66 1.44 12.64 10.78
C GLU A 66 2.89 13.11 10.69
N GLN A 67 3.84 12.37 11.28
CA GLN A 67 5.27 12.70 11.19
C GLN A 67 5.78 12.59 9.74
N MET A 68 5.37 11.55 9.01
CA MET A 68 5.76 11.38 7.60
C MET A 68 5.18 12.51 6.74
N GLN A 69 3.91 12.86 6.95
CA GLN A 69 3.28 13.98 6.26
C GLN A 69 3.98 15.30 6.57
N ALA A 70 4.24 15.60 7.86
CA ALA A 70 4.92 16.82 8.28
C ALA A 70 6.29 16.98 7.60
N LEU A 71 7.07 15.90 7.48
CA LEU A 71 8.33 15.90 6.73
C LEU A 71 8.12 16.24 5.25
N LEU A 72 7.17 15.58 4.60
CA LEU A 72 6.94 15.74 3.16
C LEU A 72 6.33 17.08 2.78
N VAL A 73 5.49 17.68 3.64
CA VAL A 73 4.79 18.94 3.37
C VAL A 73 5.57 20.19 3.83
N ASP A 74 6.71 20.02 4.53
CA ASP A 74 7.60 21.12 4.91
C ASP A 74 7.96 21.99 3.68
N PRO A 75 7.78 23.33 3.72
CA PRO A 75 8.13 24.21 2.61
C PRO A 75 9.58 24.10 2.15
N GLN A 76 10.52 23.77 3.05
CA GLN A 76 11.94 23.57 2.71
C GLN A 76 12.13 22.33 1.85
N VAL A 77 11.38 21.26 2.10
CA VAL A 77 11.38 20.06 1.26
C VAL A 77 10.82 20.36 -0.12
N GLY A 78 9.73 21.15 -0.21
CA GLY A 78 9.21 21.62 -1.49
C GLY A 78 10.28 22.38 -2.30
N ALA A 79 10.92 23.35 -1.66
CA ALA A 79 11.99 24.13 -2.30
C ALA A 79 13.21 23.28 -2.69
N LEU A 80 13.57 22.27 -1.89
CA LEU A 80 14.65 21.33 -2.20
C LEU A 80 14.32 20.51 -3.45
N LEU A 81 13.13 19.90 -3.49
CA LEU A 81 12.67 19.05 -4.59
C LEU A 81 12.57 19.84 -5.90
N ASP A 82 12.11 21.10 -5.86
CA ASP A 82 12.05 21.94 -7.05
C ASP A 82 13.46 22.31 -7.57
N ARG A 83 14.40 22.69 -6.68
CA ARG A 83 15.80 22.92 -7.07
C ARG A 83 16.43 21.70 -7.74
N LEU A 84 16.23 20.51 -7.16
CA LEU A 84 16.76 19.26 -7.70
C LEU A 84 16.10 18.90 -9.04
N HIS A 85 14.79 19.13 -9.17
CA HIS A 85 14.06 18.88 -10.41
C HIS A 85 14.51 19.79 -11.56
N GLU A 86 14.71 21.08 -11.28
CA GLU A 86 15.24 22.05 -12.25
C GLU A 86 16.67 21.71 -12.68
N ASN A 87 17.48 21.16 -11.77
CA ASN A 87 18.86 20.78 -12.01
C ASN A 87 19.04 19.28 -12.33
N ARG A 88 18.02 18.59 -12.86
CA ARG A 88 18.03 17.13 -13.10
C ARG A 88 19.26 16.57 -13.85
N ALA A 89 19.96 17.40 -14.61
CA ALA A 89 21.17 16.99 -15.34
C ALA A 89 22.36 16.65 -14.42
N VAL A 90 22.34 17.12 -13.17
CA VAL A 90 23.39 16.84 -12.17
C VAL A 90 23.11 15.61 -11.30
N LEU A 91 21.91 15.04 -11.43
CA LEU A 91 21.45 13.88 -10.68
C LEU A 91 21.71 12.60 -11.48
N ASP A 92 21.98 11.49 -10.80
CA ASP A 92 21.94 10.17 -11.42
C ASP A 92 20.50 9.68 -11.63
N GLU A 93 20.33 8.46 -12.10
CA GLU A 93 19.00 7.89 -12.37
C GLU A 93 18.16 7.73 -11.11
N THR A 94 18.74 7.23 -10.03
CA THR A 94 18.07 7.01 -8.75
C THR A 94 17.57 8.31 -8.16
N HIS A 95 18.43 9.32 -8.05
CA HIS A 95 18.05 10.62 -7.50
C HIS A 95 16.97 11.31 -8.35
N ARG A 96 17.01 11.17 -9.68
CA ARG A 96 15.94 11.67 -10.56
C ARG A 96 14.60 10.99 -10.28
N ALA A 97 14.61 9.67 -10.06
CA ALA A 97 13.42 8.89 -9.74
C ALA A 97 12.86 9.28 -8.37
N GLN A 98 13.71 9.36 -7.34
CA GLN A 98 13.35 9.81 -5.99
C GLN A 98 12.70 11.18 -6.01
N VAL A 99 13.32 12.18 -6.65
CA VAL A 99 12.75 13.53 -6.78
C VAL A 99 11.38 13.49 -7.47
N LYS A 100 11.24 12.69 -8.54
CA LYS A 100 9.94 12.54 -9.24
C LYS A 100 8.87 11.96 -8.31
N ILE A 101 9.20 10.91 -7.57
CA ILE A 101 8.28 10.20 -6.67
C ILE A 101 7.92 11.11 -5.49
N LEU A 102 8.89 11.69 -4.79
CA LEU A 102 8.65 12.56 -3.64
C LEU A 102 7.85 13.82 -4.00
N ARG A 103 8.06 14.41 -5.19
CA ARG A 103 7.23 15.54 -5.65
C ARG A 103 5.77 15.14 -5.84
N ARG A 104 5.53 13.94 -6.36
CA ARG A 104 4.18 13.39 -6.50
C ARG A 104 3.57 13.09 -5.15
N ASP A 105 4.27 12.37 -4.29
CA ASP A 105 3.81 12.02 -2.95
C ASP A 105 3.49 13.28 -2.13
N ARG A 106 4.34 14.31 -2.23
CA ARG A 106 4.07 15.64 -1.65
C ARG A 106 2.79 16.26 -2.20
N ALA A 107 2.58 16.23 -3.51
CA ALA A 107 1.38 16.81 -4.13
C ALA A 107 0.08 16.14 -3.65
N GLN A 108 0.13 14.86 -3.25
CA GLN A 108 -1.02 14.16 -2.66
C GLN A 108 -1.30 14.53 -1.19
N LEU A 109 -0.38 15.24 -0.53
CA LEU A 109 -0.42 15.48 0.91
C LEU A 109 -0.49 16.97 1.29
N VAL A 110 0.03 17.86 0.44
CA VAL A 110 0.22 19.28 0.80
C VAL A 110 -1.08 20.01 1.10
N ASP A 111 -2.17 19.65 0.42
CA ASP A 111 -3.48 20.27 0.56
C ASP A 111 -4.41 19.49 1.51
N VAL A 112 -3.95 18.35 2.04
CA VAL A 112 -4.71 17.51 2.98
C VAL A 112 -4.33 17.89 4.41
N PRO A 113 -5.28 18.33 5.25
CA PRO A 113 -4.97 18.61 6.66
C PRO A 113 -4.51 17.34 7.39
N PRO A 114 -3.45 17.39 8.23
CA PRO A 114 -2.94 16.21 8.94
C PRO A 114 -3.99 15.49 9.78
N GLU A 115 -4.91 16.23 10.40
CA GLU A 115 -5.99 15.67 11.20
C GLU A 115 -6.99 14.85 10.37
N VAL A 116 -7.19 15.20 9.09
CA VAL A 116 -8.08 14.43 8.20
C VAL A 116 -7.46 13.07 7.91
N GLN A 117 -6.17 13.04 7.59
CA GLN A 117 -5.43 11.81 7.33
C GLN A 117 -5.35 10.94 8.59
N SER A 118 -5.05 11.52 9.75
CA SER A 118 -4.85 10.76 10.99
C SER A 118 -6.17 10.23 11.56
N ASN A 119 -7.27 10.98 11.46
CA ASN A 119 -8.61 10.48 11.78
C ASN A 119 -9.01 9.31 10.88
N PHE A 120 -8.68 9.37 9.58
CA PHE A 120 -8.94 8.26 8.67
C PHE A 120 -8.12 7.01 9.02
N VAL A 121 -6.84 7.16 9.39
CA VAL A 121 -5.99 6.04 9.82
C VAL A 121 -6.55 5.34 11.07
N ARG A 122 -6.98 6.11 12.06
CA ARG A 122 -7.63 5.57 13.27
C ARG A 122 -8.91 4.81 12.91
N LEU A 123 -9.78 5.41 12.09
CA LEU A 123 -11.02 4.80 11.61
C LEU A 123 -10.76 3.51 10.85
N ALA A 124 -9.80 3.48 9.92
CA ALA A 124 -9.46 2.30 9.13
C ALA A 124 -8.91 1.17 10.01
N THR A 125 -8.09 1.51 11.00
CA THR A 125 -7.56 0.55 11.97
C THR A 125 -8.69 -0.09 12.79
N GLU A 126 -9.61 0.71 13.32
CA GLU A 126 -10.78 0.21 14.05
C GLU A 126 -11.70 -0.62 13.15
N ALA A 127 -11.96 -0.14 11.94
CA ALA A 127 -12.87 -0.78 10.99
C ALA A 127 -12.37 -2.17 10.57
N ASN A 128 -11.06 -2.39 10.46
CA ASN A 128 -10.49 -3.71 10.14
C ASN A 128 -10.85 -4.75 11.21
N ASP A 129 -10.69 -4.41 12.48
CA ASP A 129 -11.00 -5.32 13.59
C ASP A 129 -12.51 -5.56 13.74
N VAL A 130 -13.34 -4.57 13.39
CA VAL A 130 -14.80 -4.75 13.32
C VAL A 130 -15.19 -5.63 12.14
N TRP A 131 -14.56 -5.43 10.98
CA TRP A 131 -14.76 -6.25 9.79
C TRP A 131 -14.46 -7.73 10.06
N GLU A 132 -13.35 -8.03 10.74
CA GLU A 132 -12.98 -9.42 11.06
C GLU A 132 -14.07 -10.09 11.93
N LYS A 133 -14.57 -9.38 12.95
CA LYS A 133 -15.68 -9.85 13.80
C LYS A 133 -16.96 -10.04 13.00
N ALA A 134 -17.30 -9.07 12.15
CA ALA A 134 -18.49 -9.09 11.31
C ALA A 134 -18.46 -10.26 10.32
N LYS A 135 -17.33 -10.48 9.65
CA LYS A 135 -17.11 -11.60 8.74
C LYS A 135 -17.28 -12.94 9.45
N ASN A 136 -16.66 -13.11 10.62
CA ASN A 136 -16.74 -14.34 11.39
C ASN A 136 -18.15 -14.62 11.95
N ALA A 137 -18.93 -13.58 12.21
CA ALA A 137 -20.30 -13.68 12.71
C ALA A 137 -21.36 -13.69 11.60
N ASP A 138 -20.98 -13.51 10.33
CA ASP A 138 -21.89 -13.25 9.21
C ASP A 138 -22.85 -12.07 9.49
N ASP A 139 -22.33 -11.01 10.11
CA ASP A 139 -23.09 -9.85 10.61
C ASP A 139 -22.78 -8.58 9.80
N TRP A 140 -23.55 -8.37 8.73
CA TRP A 140 -23.43 -7.18 7.89
C TRP A 140 -23.74 -5.87 8.64
N ASP A 141 -24.74 -5.89 9.52
CA ASP A 141 -25.21 -4.69 10.23
C ASP A 141 -24.13 -4.15 11.18
N LEU A 142 -23.23 -5.02 11.66
CA LEU A 142 -22.06 -4.63 12.45
C LEU A 142 -21.05 -3.81 11.62
N PHE A 143 -20.82 -4.14 10.34
CA PHE A 143 -19.80 -3.48 9.52
C PHE A 143 -20.33 -2.33 8.66
N ALA A 144 -21.59 -2.36 8.23
CA ALA A 144 -22.16 -1.36 7.33
C ALA A 144 -21.92 0.11 7.77
N PRO A 145 -22.07 0.48 9.07
CA PRO A 145 -21.80 1.85 9.51
C PRO A 145 -20.33 2.28 9.39
N TYR A 146 -19.39 1.34 9.45
CA TYR A 146 -17.97 1.62 9.25
C TYR A 146 -17.67 1.81 7.77
N LEU A 147 -18.27 1.00 6.89
CA LEU A 147 -18.11 1.17 5.45
C LEU A 147 -18.57 2.57 4.99
N ASP A 148 -19.71 3.05 5.47
CA ASP A 148 -20.20 4.41 5.17
C ASP A 148 -19.18 5.49 5.57
N LYS A 149 -18.59 5.37 6.77
CA LYS A 149 -17.57 6.31 7.26
C LYS A 149 -16.28 6.23 6.44
N LEU A 150 -15.84 5.02 6.07
CA LEU A 150 -14.64 4.80 5.26
C LEU A 150 -14.79 5.43 3.87
N VAL A 151 -15.92 5.20 3.21
CA VAL A 151 -16.22 5.79 1.90
C VAL A 151 -16.30 7.31 2.00
N ALA A 152 -16.98 7.85 3.01
CA ALA A 152 -17.05 9.29 3.22
C ALA A 152 -15.66 9.91 3.46
N GLY A 153 -14.83 9.26 4.28
CA GLY A 153 -13.46 9.72 4.56
C GLY A 153 -12.57 9.72 3.32
N GLN A 154 -12.63 8.67 2.48
CA GLN A 154 -11.88 8.61 1.23
C GLN A 154 -12.32 9.71 0.24
N ILE A 155 -13.63 9.96 0.14
CA ILE A 155 -14.15 11.06 -0.69
C ILE A 155 -13.66 12.42 -0.18
N ASP A 156 -13.61 12.62 1.12
CA ASP A 156 -13.13 13.86 1.72
C ASP A 156 -11.64 14.09 1.42
N ILE A 157 -10.80 13.09 1.65
CA ILE A 157 -9.36 13.11 1.30
C ILE A 157 -9.16 13.41 -0.19
N ALA A 158 -9.92 12.74 -1.07
CA ALA A 158 -9.83 12.95 -2.51
C ALA A 158 -10.18 14.39 -2.91
N ARG A 159 -11.15 15.03 -2.25
CA ARG A 159 -11.52 16.43 -2.50
C ARG A 159 -10.46 17.42 -2.05
N TYR A 160 -9.74 17.12 -0.96
CA TYR A 160 -8.58 17.92 -0.57
C TYR A 160 -7.45 17.84 -1.61
N ARG A 161 -7.25 16.66 -2.21
CA ARG A 161 -6.22 16.44 -3.23
C ARG A 161 -6.54 17.10 -4.57
N ASP A 162 -7.79 17.00 -5.03
CA ASP A 162 -8.25 17.61 -6.27
C ASP A 162 -9.77 17.80 -6.26
N ALA A 163 -10.21 19.02 -5.91
CA ALA A 163 -11.63 19.36 -5.81
C ALA A 163 -12.35 19.44 -7.17
N GLU A 164 -11.61 19.51 -8.28
CA GLU A 164 -12.18 19.62 -9.63
C GLU A 164 -12.42 18.25 -10.29
N LYS A 165 -11.77 17.19 -9.78
CA LYS A 165 -11.92 15.82 -10.29
C LYS A 165 -12.98 15.03 -9.55
N ASP A 166 -13.51 14.01 -10.23
CA ASP A 166 -14.31 12.98 -9.58
C ASP A 166 -13.45 12.26 -8.53
N PRO A 167 -13.90 12.15 -7.26
CA PRO A 167 -13.15 11.49 -6.20
C PRO A 167 -12.69 10.08 -6.56
N TYR A 168 -13.47 9.34 -7.35
CA TYR A 168 -13.09 8.00 -7.77
C TYR A 168 -11.88 8.01 -8.70
N ASP A 169 -11.80 8.97 -9.64
CA ASP A 169 -10.63 9.10 -10.52
C ASP A 169 -9.37 9.54 -9.75
N VAL A 170 -9.54 10.36 -8.71
CA VAL A 170 -8.42 10.72 -7.81
C VAL A 170 -7.89 9.48 -7.10
N LEU A 171 -8.78 8.65 -6.53
CA LEU A 171 -8.43 7.46 -5.77
C LEU A 171 -7.89 6.31 -6.64
N LEU A 172 -8.40 6.13 -7.87
CA LEU A 172 -7.87 5.12 -8.80
C LEU A 172 -6.40 5.37 -9.14
N ASN A 173 -6.02 6.65 -9.22
CA ASN A 173 -4.65 7.05 -9.53
C ASN A 173 -3.65 6.81 -8.39
N ASP A 174 -4.11 6.46 -7.17
CA ASP A 174 -3.22 6.10 -6.05
C ASP A 174 -2.51 4.76 -6.29
N PHE A 175 -3.18 3.81 -6.95
CA PHE A 175 -2.66 2.46 -7.18
C PHE A 175 -2.06 2.29 -8.58
N GLU A 176 -2.73 2.81 -9.60
CA GLU A 176 -2.28 2.72 -10.99
C GLU A 176 -2.18 4.13 -11.59
N HIS A 177 -0.98 4.68 -11.56
CA HIS A 177 -0.75 6.06 -11.96
C HIS A 177 -1.06 6.29 -13.44
N GLY A 178 -1.86 7.31 -13.71
CA GLY A 178 -2.35 7.64 -15.05
C GLY A 178 -3.60 6.87 -15.47
N SER A 179 -4.15 6.02 -14.61
CA SER A 179 -5.45 5.39 -14.81
C SER A 179 -6.61 6.32 -14.41
N ASN A 180 -7.81 5.98 -14.85
CA ASN A 180 -9.07 6.60 -14.48
C ASN A 180 -10.23 5.67 -14.85
N ARG A 181 -11.46 6.07 -14.53
CA ARG A 181 -12.67 5.32 -14.85
C ARG A 181 -12.77 4.98 -16.34
N ALA A 182 -12.46 5.92 -17.24
CA ALA A 182 -12.56 5.67 -18.68
C ALA A 182 -11.60 4.57 -19.17
N PHE A 183 -10.39 4.52 -18.61
CA PHE A 183 -9.46 3.42 -18.85
C PHE A 183 -10.04 2.08 -18.37
N TYR A 184 -10.55 2.02 -17.14
CA TYR A 184 -11.11 0.79 -16.57
C TYR A 184 -12.40 0.33 -17.25
N ASP A 185 -13.28 1.25 -17.66
CA ASP A 185 -14.51 0.91 -18.39
C ASP A 185 -14.18 0.22 -19.72
N SER A 186 -13.19 0.75 -20.45
CA SER A 186 -12.71 0.16 -21.72
C SER A 186 -12.05 -1.21 -21.47
N PHE A 187 -11.22 -1.31 -20.43
CA PHE A 187 -10.56 -2.56 -20.07
C PHE A 187 -11.56 -3.64 -19.66
N PHE A 188 -12.46 -3.35 -18.72
CA PHE A 188 -13.44 -4.31 -18.22
C PHE A 188 -14.49 -4.69 -19.24
N THR A 189 -14.81 -3.83 -20.21
CA THR A 189 -15.65 -4.21 -21.35
C THR A 189 -15.00 -5.36 -22.12
N LYS A 190 -13.71 -5.25 -22.47
CA LYS A 190 -12.98 -6.33 -23.17
C LYS A 190 -12.93 -7.62 -22.36
N ILE A 191 -12.70 -7.52 -21.04
CA ILE A 191 -12.72 -8.67 -20.14
C ILE A 191 -14.09 -9.34 -20.14
N LYS A 192 -15.18 -8.57 -20.01
CA LYS A 192 -16.55 -9.11 -20.01
C LYS A 192 -16.88 -9.80 -21.33
N ASP A 193 -16.59 -9.14 -22.45
CA ASP A 193 -16.88 -9.66 -23.80
C ASP A 193 -16.13 -10.97 -24.10
N THR A 194 -14.99 -11.20 -23.44
CA THR A 194 -14.16 -12.40 -23.66
C THR A 194 -14.42 -13.49 -22.63
N ILE A 195 -14.40 -13.14 -21.34
CA ILE A 195 -14.40 -14.10 -20.23
C ILE A 195 -15.81 -14.59 -19.90
N VAL A 196 -16.84 -13.75 -20.00
CA VAL A 196 -18.22 -14.19 -19.68
C VAL A 196 -18.68 -15.29 -20.63
N PRO A 197 -18.52 -15.18 -21.97
CA PRO A 197 -18.84 -16.28 -22.88
C PRO A 197 -17.98 -17.52 -22.62
N LEU A 198 -16.67 -17.36 -22.36
CA LEU A 198 -15.78 -18.47 -22.07
C LEU A 198 -16.22 -19.27 -20.83
N VAL A 199 -16.59 -18.59 -19.75
CA VAL A 199 -17.11 -19.24 -18.54
C VAL A 199 -18.42 -19.97 -18.84
N ALA A 200 -19.31 -19.38 -19.64
CA ALA A 200 -20.55 -20.02 -20.05
C ALA A 200 -20.28 -21.31 -20.87
N ASP A 201 -19.31 -21.28 -21.78
CA ASP A 201 -18.90 -22.45 -22.57
C ASP A 201 -18.30 -23.55 -21.68
N CYS A 202 -17.44 -23.18 -20.72
CA CYS A 202 -16.87 -24.11 -19.73
C CYS A 202 -17.97 -24.75 -18.87
N ALA A 203 -18.97 -23.97 -18.43
CA ALA A 203 -20.09 -24.47 -17.63
C ALA A 203 -21.01 -25.40 -18.45
N ALA A 204 -21.22 -25.11 -19.74
CA ALA A 204 -22.01 -25.94 -20.65
C ALA A 204 -21.27 -27.18 -21.16
N SER A 205 -19.95 -27.26 -20.95
CA SER A 205 -19.12 -28.38 -21.38
C SER A 205 -19.55 -29.69 -20.73
N LYS A 206 -19.62 -30.75 -21.53
CA LYS A 206 -19.79 -32.13 -21.03
C LYS A 206 -18.56 -32.65 -20.29
N HIS A 207 -17.41 -32.01 -20.48
CA HIS A 207 -16.17 -32.36 -19.80
C HIS A 207 -16.04 -31.54 -18.51
N GLN A 208 -16.38 -32.16 -17.39
CA GLN A 208 -16.23 -31.61 -16.04
C GLN A 208 -15.24 -32.50 -15.26
N PRO A 209 -13.98 -32.08 -15.09
CA PRO A 209 -13.00 -32.82 -14.31
C PRO A 209 -13.49 -33.04 -12.87
N SER A 210 -13.21 -34.24 -12.32
CA SER A 210 -13.61 -34.57 -10.95
C SER A 210 -12.77 -33.81 -9.93
N THR A 211 -13.42 -33.16 -8.97
CA THR A 211 -12.79 -32.49 -7.82
C THR A 211 -12.56 -33.41 -6.63
N LYS A 212 -13.08 -34.66 -6.64
CA LYS A 212 -12.96 -35.64 -5.55
C LYS A 212 -11.62 -35.71 -4.80
N PRO A 213 -10.44 -35.65 -5.44
CA PRO A 213 -9.17 -35.69 -4.71
C PRO A 213 -8.94 -34.48 -3.78
N LEU A 214 -9.67 -33.40 -4.01
CA LEU A 214 -9.60 -32.13 -3.29
C LEU A 214 -10.77 -31.97 -2.30
N GLU A 215 -11.70 -32.93 -2.27
CA GLU A 215 -12.84 -32.93 -1.35
C GLU A 215 -12.46 -33.61 -0.03
N GLY A 216 -12.85 -33.01 1.09
CA GLY A 216 -12.64 -33.57 2.43
C GLY A 216 -11.98 -32.58 3.39
N SER A 217 -11.50 -33.08 4.52
CA SER A 217 -10.73 -32.31 5.51
C SER A 217 -9.26 -32.68 5.44
N PHE A 218 -8.39 -31.67 5.50
CA PHE A 218 -6.95 -31.78 5.40
C PHE A 218 -6.29 -31.21 6.66
N ASP A 219 -5.41 -32.00 7.26
CA ASP A 219 -4.67 -31.64 8.47
C ASP A 219 -3.96 -30.28 8.32
N VAL A 220 -4.28 -29.35 9.21
CA VAL A 220 -3.82 -27.95 9.17
C VAL A 220 -2.29 -27.87 9.20
N ASP A 221 -1.63 -28.68 10.04
CA ASP A 221 -0.17 -28.64 10.17
C ASP A 221 0.53 -29.14 8.91
N ARG A 222 -0.03 -30.14 8.23
CA ARG A 222 0.45 -30.58 6.92
C ARG A 222 0.27 -29.51 5.85
N GLN A 223 -0.81 -28.76 5.87
CA GLN A 223 -0.98 -27.62 4.95
C GLN A 223 0.07 -26.54 5.18
N TRP A 224 0.44 -26.25 6.44
CA TRP A 224 1.52 -25.33 6.76
C TRP A 224 2.92 -25.85 6.38
N ASN A 225 3.15 -27.16 6.46
CA ASN A 225 4.38 -27.75 5.94
C ASN A 225 4.45 -27.63 4.42
N LEU A 226 3.34 -27.88 3.71
CA LEU A 226 3.25 -27.66 2.27
C LEU A 226 3.49 -26.19 1.90
N ALA A 227 2.97 -25.23 2.68
CA ALA A 227 3.25 -23.80 2.47
C ALA A 227 4.76 -23.50 2.52
N LYS A 228 5.50 -24.06 3.49
CA LYS A 228 6.95 -23.92 3.59
C LYS A 228 7.70 -24.57 2.43
N ASP A 229 7.18 -25.69 1.92
CA ASP A 229 7.73 -26.34 0.73
C ASP A 229 7.50 -25.48 -0.52
N ILE A 230 6.34 -24.83 -0.64
CA ILE A 230 6.03 -23.88 -1.74
C ILE A 230 6.97 -22.66 -1.69
N VAL A 231 7.19 -22.07 -0.51
CA VAL A 231 8.17 -20.98 -0.30
C VAL A 231 9.56 -21.42 -0.79
N ALA A 232 10.00 -22.61 -0.41
CA ALA A 232 11.29 -23.16 -0.82
C ALA A 232 11.37 -23.38 -2.34
N MET A 233 10.29 -23.92 -2.92
CA MET A 233 10.20 -24.25 -4.34
C MET A 233 10.20 -23.01 -5.24
N GLN A 234 9.55 -21.92 -4.83
CA GLN A 234 9.54 -20.66 -5.58
C GLN A 234 10.85 -19.87 -5.45
N GLY A 235 11.74 -20.27 -4.54
CA GLY A 235 13.06 -19.64 -4.37
C GLY A 235 13.03 -18.35 -3.55
N VAL A 236 12.02 -18.17 -2.70
CA VAL A 236 11.97 -17.06 -1.73
C VAL A 236 13.16 -17.19 -0.77
N ASP A 237 13.88 -16.09 -0.55
CA ASP A 237 14.98 -16.04 0.42
C ASP A 237 14.40 -16.13 1.84
N LYS A 238 14.70 -17.24 2.52
CA LYS A 238 14.17 -17.54 3.85
C LYS A 238 14.84 -16.74 4.96
N ASP A 239 16.03 -16.20 4.72
CA ASP A 239 16.73 -15.38 5.71
C ASP A 239 16.16 -13.96 5.78
N ALA A 240 15.43 -13.54 4.74
CA ALA A 240 14.74 -12.25 4.63
C ALA A 240 13.20 -12.42 4.64
N PHE A 241 12.67 -13.46 5.29
CA PHE A 241 11.27 -13.84 5.18
C PHE A 241 10.64 -14.26 6.50
N TRP A 242 9.39 -13.83 6.74
CA TRP A 242 8.55 -14.28 7.83
C TRP A 242 7.21 -14.80 7.32
N LEU A 243 6.73 -15.90 7.90
CA LEU A 243 5.45 -16.52 7.58
C LEU A 243 4.52 -16.51 8.79
N GLY A 244 3.37 -15.84 8.63
CA GLY A 244 2.34 -15.66 9.66
C GLY A 244 1.00 -16.31 9.33
N LYS A 245 0.09 -16.24 10.31
CA LYS A 245 -1.31 -16.63 10.17
C LYS A 245 -2.19 -15.39 10.29
N THR A 246 -3.18 -15.26 9.43
CA THR A 246 -4.14 -14.14 9.44
C THR A 246 -5.50 -14.59 8.89
N GLU A 247 -6.54 -13.77 9.01
CA GLU A 247 -7.85 -14.04 8.40
C GLU A 247 -7.84 -13.81 6.88
N HIS A 248 -7.14 -12.78 6.39
CA HIS A 248 -7.04 -12.49 4.96
C HIS A 248 -5.57 -12.47 4.53
N PRO A 249 -5.13 -13.34 3.60
CA PRO A 249 -3.73 -13.40 3.17
C PRO A 249 -3.21 -12.04 2.65
N TYR A 250 -1.93 -11.77 2.91
CA TYR A 250 -1.22 -10.60 2.38
C TYR A 250 0.29 -10.80 2.37
N THR A 251 0.96 -9.91 1.64
CA THR A 251 2.40 -9.70 1.66
C THR A 251 2.71 -8.27 2.07
N ALA A 252 3.73 -8.09 2.90
CA ALA A 252 4.26 -6.79 3.27
C ALA A 252 5.80 -6.80 3.23
N GLY A 253 6.40 -5.65 2.94
CA GLY A 253 7.84 -5.52 2.76
C GLY A 253 8.38 -4.21 3.33
N PRO A 254 8.61 -4.11 4.65
CA PRO A 254 9.21 -2.91 5.24
C PRO A 254 10.61 -2.60 4.65
N GLY A 255 11.30 -3.61 4.13
CA GLY A 255 12.48 -3.44 3.27
C GLY A 255 12.93 -4.77 2.64
N ILE A 256 13.92 -4.70 1.74
CA ILE A 256 14.35 -5.87 0.95
C ILE A 256 14.89 -7.04 1.80
N GLY A 257 15.41 -6.74 2.99
CA GLY A 257 15.94 -7.72 3.93
C GLY A 257 14.88 -8.30 4.87
N PHE A 258 13.62 -7.87 4.74
CA PHE A 258 12.55 -8.38 5.55
C PHE A 258 11.19 -8.28 4.84
N VAL A 259 10.70 -9.42 4.39
CA VAL A 259 9.38 -9.58 3.76
C VAL A 259 8.51 -10.49 4.61
N MET A 260 7.27 -10.08 4.84
CA MET A 260 6.26 -10.81 5.59
C MET A 260 5.22 -11.36 4.62
N VAL A 261 4.89 -12.65 4.75
CA VAL A 261 3.71 -13.24 4.15
C VAL A 261 2.84 -13.78 5.26
N ALA A 262 1.55 -13.47 5.24
CA ALA A 262 0.58 -14.10 6.11
C ALA A 262 -0.48 -14.80 5.28
N SER A 263 -0.93 -15.97 5.73
CA SER A 263 -1.93 -16.77 5.03
C SER A 263 -2.97 -17.34 5.99
N HIS A 264 -4.05 -17.87 5.43
CA HIS A 264 -5.10 -18.58 6.15
C HIS A 264 -5.23 -20.03 5.64
N VAL A 265 -5.49 -20.96 6.54
CA VAL A 265 -5.72 -22.37 6.20
C VAL A 265 -7.16 -22.73 6.53
N TYR A 266 -7.89 -23.22 5.53
CA TYR A 266 -9.19 -23.85 5.71
C TYR A 266 -9.00 -25.37 5.70
N GLU A 267 -9.58 -26.07 6.66
CA GLU A 267 -9.48 -27.53 6.73
C GLU A 267 -10.14 -28.20 5.53
N ASP A 268 -11.21 -27.62 5.00
CA ASP A 268 -12.05 -28.14 3.92
C ASP A 268 -11.72 -27.56 2.53
N ASP A 269 -10.74 -26.66 2.43
CA ASP A 269 -10.26 -26.09 1.17
C ASP A 269 -8.72 -26.05 1.11
N LEU A 270 -8.14 -27.18 0.72
CA LEU A 270 -6.69 -27.33 0.51
C LEU A 270 -6.14 -26.32 -0.51
N LEU A 271 -6.91 -26.03 -1.57
CA LEU A 271 -6.43 -25.20 -2.67
C LEU A 271 -6.33 -23.74 -2.26
N SER A 272 -7.18 -23.27 -1.35
CA SER A 272 -7.09 -21.92 -0.80
C SER A 272 -5.67 -21.60 -0.33
N ASN A 273 -5.12 -22.39 0.60
CA ASN A 273 -3.77 -22.10 1.12
C ASN A 273 -2.68 -22.31 0.06
N VAL A 274 -2.80 -23.31 -0.82
CA VAL A 274 -1.83 -23.54 -1.90
C VAL A 274 -1.74 -22.33 -2.82
N TYR A 275 -2.87 -21.80 -3.29
CA TYR A 275 -2.88 -20.66 -4.19
C TYR A 275 -2.57 -19.34 -3.49
N SER A 276 -2.97 -19.16 -2.23
CA SER A 276 -2.54 -18.01 -1.42
C SER A 276 -1.02 -17.98 -1.31
N MET A 277 -0.38 -19.09 -0.94
CA MET A 277 1.07 -19.13 -0.84
C MET A 277 1.76 -18.89 -2.19
N LEU A 278 1.25 -19.46 -3.29
CA LEU A 278 1.79 -19.19 -4.62
C LEU A 278 1.68 -17.71 -5.00
N HIS A 279 0.55 -17.07 -4.67
CA HIS A 279 0.27 -15.66 -4.95
C HIS A 279 1.17 -14.73 -4.12
N GLU A 280 1.12 -14.87 -2.79
CA GLU A 280 1.84 -14.00 -1.86
C GLU A 280 3.36 -14.14 -2.04
N ASN A 281 3.86 -15.35 -2.28
CA ASN A 281 5.28 -15.52 -2.60
C ASN A 281 5.69 -14.84 -3.92
N GLY A 282 4.75 -14.62 -4.84
CA GLY A 282 5.00 -13.81 -6.04
C GLY A 282 5.32 -12.35 -5.69
N HIS A 283 4.54 -11.76 -4.79
CA HIS A 283 4.84 -10.42 -4.24
C HIS A 283 6.14 -10.43 -3.45
N ALA A 284 6.37 -11.47 -2.64
CA ALA A 284 7.59 -11.57 -1.84
C ALA A 284 8.85 -11.61 -2.70
N LEU A 285 8.82 -12.37 -3.81
CA LEU A 285 9.90 -12.40 -4.79
C LEU A 285 10.10 -11.04 -5.47
N TYR A 286 9.03 -10.30 -5.71
CA TYR A 286 9.14 -8.95 -6.27
C TYR A 286 9.84 -8.02 -5.28
N GLU A 287 9.41 -7.99 -4.02
CA GLU A 287 10.02 -7.16 -2.97
C GLU A 287 11.49 -7.53 -2.70
N GLN A 288 11.81 -8.83 -2.61
CA GLN A 288 13.20 -9.30 -2.44
C GLN A 288 14.08 -9.03 -3.68
N GLY A 289 13.47 -8.79 -4.84
CA GLY A 289 14.16 -8.49 -6.09
C GLY A 289 14.48 -7.01 -6.31
N VAL A 290 14.06 -6.11 -5.40
CA VAL A 290 14.31 -4.67 -5.50
C VAL A 290 15.78 -4.34 -5.19
N ASN A 291 16.36 -3.41 -5.94
CA ASN A 291 17.69 -2.87 -5.64
C ASN A 291 17.60 -1.85 -4.50
N TRP A 292 18.33 -2.09 -3.40
CA TRP A 292 18.51 -1.18 -2.28
C TRP A 292 19.80 -0.35 -2.40
#